data_AF-A6G6X3-F1
#
_entry.id   AF-A6G6X3-F1
#
_cell.length_a   1.000
_cell.length_b   1.000
_cell.length_c   1.000
_cell.angle_alpha   90.00
_cell.angle_beta   90.00
_cell.angle_gamma   90.00
#
_symmetry.space_group_name_H-M   'P 1'
#
loop_
_entity.id
_entity.type
_entity.pdbx_description
1 polymer ?
#
loop_
_entity_poly.entity_id
_entity_poly.type
_entity_poly.pdbx_seq_one_letter_code
_entity_poly.pdbx_strand_id
1 'polypeptide(L)'
;MTRGLLSTLPCLVLLCAFAGCGDDGERSSETTFGADEQGEDADSSETQSDSSGTDSGSAEAETEAETDETSTDDASTDDESADAMDEEGPKFDFATPDAAAFEPIAVTDLPGLESITFYERSGGQAPTAYTFTVDGPELTTKLDDPLGGANFDIMGVSTEFYDVYYSDVDGEFMLDGSYLTISGVFGQAMPAGGGLNLAEIGLNFDNEDTEFGNYVASFVTLGDNAVPENVENAIDGDLQTHTTMGNTVGANPGQRLRVTLGFESTSGPQG
;
A
#
# COMPACT_ATOMS: atom_id res chain seq x y z
N MET A 1 36.00 -26.44 -51.87
CA MET A 1 34.60 -25.99 -51.78
C MET A 1 34.26 -25.87 -50.32
N THR A 2 34.23 -24.63 -49.83
CA THR A 2 34.22 -24.25 -48.42
C THR A 2 32.94 -23.46 -48.16
N ARG A 3 32.13 -23.93 -47.19
CA ARG A 3 30.98 -23.24 -46.58
C ARG A 3 30.99 -23.70 -45.12
N GLY A 4 30.96 -22.90 -44.07
CA GLY A 4 30.58 -21.50 -43.88
C GLY A 4 29.76 -21.47 -42.59
N LEU A 5 30.40 -21.22 -41.44
CA LEU A 5 29.74 -20.98 -40.15
C LEU A 5 29.25 -19.52 -40.09
N LEU A 6 27.96 -19.31 -39.80
CA LEU A 6 27.42 -18.09 -39.18
C LEU A 6 27.12 -18.47 -37.71
N SER A 7 27.59 -17.83 -36.64
CA SER A 7 27.73 -16.41 -36.26
C SER A 7 26.41 -15.66 -36.11
N THR A 8 25.93 -15.58 -34.86
CA THR A 8 25.24 -14.39 -34.31
C THR A 8 25.44 -14.35 -32.79
N LEU A 9 25.96 -13.22 -32.33
CA LEU A 9 26.33 -12.81 -30.96
C LEU A 9 25.11 -12.40 -30.10
N PRO A 10 25.27 -12.26 -28.77
CA PRO A 10 24.24 -11.84 -27.84
C PRO A 10 23.99 -10.32 -27.86
N CYS A 11 22.76 -9.92 -27.53
CA CYS A 11 22.37 -8.52 -27.41
C CYS A 11 22.92 -7.92 -26.11
N LEU A 12 23.39 -6.69 -26.26
CA LEU A 12 24.20 -5.87 -25.37
C LEU A 12 23.32 -5.13 -24.35
N VAL A 13 23.76 -5.14 -23.09
CA VAL A 13 23.28 -4.30 -21.99
C VAL A 13 23.73 -2.86 -22.23
N LEU A 14 22.81 -1.88 -22.14
CA LEU A 14 23.13 -0.46 -22.13
C LEU A 14 22.85 0.13 -20.74
N LEU A 15 23.93 0.40 -20.01
CA LEU A 15 23.98 1.12 -18.75
C LEU A 15 24.45 2.56 -19.08
N CYS A 16 23.65 3.59 -18.77
CA CYS A 16 24.10 4.98 -18.86
C CYS A 16 24.45 5.49 -17.46
N ALA A 17 25.75 5.71 -17.22
CA ALA A 17 26.26 6.50 -16.12
C ALA A 17 26.53 7.92 -16.61
N PHE A 18 25.99 8.93 -15.93
CA PHE A 18 26.38 10.34 -16.11
C PHE A 18 27.37 10.71 -14.99
N ALA A 19 28.64 10.81 -15.36
CA ALA A 19 29.68 11.49 -14.59
C ALA A 19 30.01 12.80 -15.31
N GLY A 20 29.64 13.94 -14.73
CA GLY A 20 30.02 15.26 -15.20
C GLY A 20 31.17 15.81 -14.35
N CYS A 21 32.31 16.08 -14.98
CA CYS A 21 33.43 16.80 -14.38
C CYS A 21 33.93 17.87 -15.36
N GLY A 22 34.03 19.11 -14.85
CA GLY A 22 35.04 20.11 -15.20
C GLY A 22 34.83 20.94 -16.47
N ASP A 23 34.61 22.24 -16.29
CA ASP A 23 35.33 23.26 -17.06
C ASP A 23 35.44 24.57 -16.25
N ASP A 24 36.68 24.97 -15.99
CA ASP A 24 37.06 26.20 -15.29
C ASP A 24 37.38 27.26 -16.35
N GLY A 25 36.71 28.41 -16.31
CA GLY A 25 36.96 29.46 -17.32
C GLY A 25 36.52 30.84 -16.87
N GLU A 26 37.43 31.56 -16.23
CA GLU A 26 37.33 32.97 -15.87
C GLU A 26 36.98 33.87 -17.08
N ARG A 27 36.06 34.83 -16.90
CA ARG A 27 36.13 36.14 -17.57
C ARG A 27 35.23 37.19 -16.90
N SER A 28 35.89 38.18 -16.32
CA SER A 28 35.32 39.47 -15.91
C SER A 28 34.92 40.32 -17.12
N SER A 29 33.81 41.05 -17.06
CA SER A 29 33.73 42.47 -17.49
C SER A 29 32.34 43.07 -17.22
N GLU A 30 32.36 44.31 -16.73
CA GLU A 30 31.23 45.22 -16.54
C GLU A 30 30.45 45.53 -17.82
N THR A 31 29.13 45.77 -17.70
CA THR A 31 28.36 46.93 -18.24
C THR A 31 26.87 46.72 -17.92
N THR A 32 26.20 47.55 -17.11
CA THR A 32 25.58 48.87 -17.41
C THR A 32 24.27 48.78 -18.22
N PHE A 33 23.16 49.12 -17.55
CA PHE A 33 21.88 49.73 -17.99
C PHE A 33 21.05 49.15 -19.15
N GLY A 34 19.74 49.03 -18.91
CA GLY A 34 18.72 49.04 -19.97
C GLY A 34 17.34 48.64 -19.46
N ALA A 35 16.49 49.63 -19.20
CA ALA A 35 15.04 49.49 -19.07
C ALA A 35 14.37 49.36 -20.46
N ASP A 36 13.05 49.21 -20.45
CA ASP A 36 12.11 49.19 -21.60
C ASP A 36 12.08 47.87 -22.39
N GLU A 37 10.95 47.37 -22.92
CA GLU A 37 9.57 47.83 -23.04
C GLU A 37 8.75 46.61 -23.52
N GLN A 38 7.44 46.61 -23.22
CA GLN A 38 6.30 46.24 -24.09
C GLN A 38 6.34 45.05 -25.07
N GLY A 39 5.21 44.33 -25.07
CA GLY A 39 4.64 43.60 -26.22
C GLY A 39 3.77 42.44 -25.69
N GLU A 40 2.44 42.50 -25.67
CA GLU A 40 1.52 42.36 -26.82
C GLU A 40 1.86 41.07 -27.60
N ASP A 41 1.01 40.10 -27.92
CA ASP A 41 -0.44 39.99 -27.97
C ASP A 41 -0.80 38.50 -28.12
N ALA A 42 -2.11 38.22 -27.92
CA ALA A 42 -2.93 37.12 -28.43
C ALA A 42 -2.33 36.02 -29.32
N ASP A 43 -2.72 34.77 -29.08
CA ASP A 43 -3.56 34.09 -30.09
C ASP A 43 -4.35 32.92 -29.49
N SER A 44 -5.61 32.89 -29.86
CA SER A 44 -6.63 31.90 -29.54
C SER A 44 -6.70 30.88 -30.68
N SER A 45 -6.60 29.59 -30.39
CA SER A 45 -7.05 28.56 -31.34
C SER A 45 -7.93 27.53 -30.64
N GLU A 46 -9.23 27.76 -30.79
CA GLU A 46 -10.29 26.78 -30.63
C GLU A 46 -10.02 25.60 -31.57
N THR A 47 -10.14 24.36 -31.09
CA THR A 47 -10.33 23.20 -31.96
C THR A 47 -11.58 22.48 -31.50
N GLN A 48 -12.68 22.78 -32.20
CA GLN A 48 -13.85 21.94 -32.27
C GLN A 48 -13.53 20.72 -33.13
N SER A 49 -13.84 19.52 -32.65
CA SER A 49 -14.04 18.37 -33.52
C SER A 49 -15.17 17.51 -32.96
N ASP A 50 -16.34 17.71 -33.53
CA ASP A 50 -17.44 16.75 -33.57
C ASP A 50 -16.97 15.41 -34.16
N SER A 51 -17.42 14.30 -33.59
CA SER A 51 -17.54 13.03 -34.32
C SER A 51 -18.47 12.06 -33.60
N SER A 52 -19.75 12.16 -33.99
CA SER A 52 -20.71 11.09 -34.29
C SER A 52 -20.59 9.73 -33.59
N GLY A 53 -21.72 9.34 -32.99
CA GLY A 53 -21.93 8.06 -32.35
C GLY A 53 -21.89 6.83 -33.25
N THR A 54 -21.89 5.69 -32.57
CA THR A 54 -22.43 4.44 -33.10
C THR A 54 -23.21 3.73 -32.01
N ASP A 55 -24.50 3.63 -32.27
CA ASP A 55 -25.52 2.80 -31.65
C ASP A 55 -25.41 1.36 -32.17
N SER A 56 -25.74 0.37 -31.32
CA SER A 56 -25.98 -1.07 -31.51
C SER A 56 -25.41 -1.82 -30.30
N GLY A 57 -26.15 -2.53 -29.43
CA GLY A 57 -27.43 -3.20 -29.57
C GLY A 57 -27.26 -4.67 -29.16
N SER A 58 -28.06 -5.12 -28.18
CA SER A 58 -28.48 -6.52 -27.93
C SER A 58 -27.44 -7.58 -27.53
N ALA A 59 -27.60 -8.18 -26.34
CA ALA A 59 -28.33 -9.45 -26.18
C ALA A 59 -28.25 -9.99 -24.74
N GLU A 60 -29.44 -10.25 -24.20
CA GLU A 60 -29.75 -11.05 -23.02
C GLU A 60 -29.09 -12.44 -23.05
N ALA A 61 -28.64 -12.93 -21.90
CA ALA A 61 -28.50 -14.35 -21.64
C ALA A 61 -28.64 -14.59 -20.12
N GLU A 62 -29.87 -14.87 -19.71
CA GLU A 62 -30.17 -15.46 -18.41
C GLU A 62 -29.64 -16.89 -18.36
N THR A 63 -29.04 -17.28 -17.24
CA THR A 63 -28.78 -18.69 -16.94
C THR A 63 -29.02 -18.94 -15.46
N GLU A 64 -30.27 -19.30 -15.20
CA GLU A 64 -30.72 -20.01 -14.02
C GLU A 64 -30.00 -21.37 -13.94
N ALA A 65 -29.39 -21.69 -12.80
CA ALA A 65 -28.99 -23.05 -12.47
C ALA A 65 -29.31 -23.30 -11.00
N GLU A 66 -30.48 -23.89 -10.78
CA GLU A 66 -30.87 -24.53 -9.53
C GLU A 66 -30.18 -25.88 -9.37
N THR A 67 -29.68 -26.12 -8.16
CA THR A 67 -29.41 -27.43 -7.54
C THR A 67 -29.57 -27.18 -6.05
N ASP A 68 -30.68 -27.50 -5.38
CA ASP A 68 -31.31 -28.80 -5.13
C ASP A 68 -30.40 -29.85 -4.47
N GLU A 69 -30.99 -30.54 -3.50
CA GLU A 69 -30.56 -31.72 -2.75
C GLU A 69 -29.92 -31.54 -1.35
N THR A 70 -30.82 -31.37 -0.37
CA THR A 70 -31.05 -32.26 0.80
C THR A 70 -29.94 -33.17 1.36
N SER A 71 -29.67 -33.03 2.68
CA SER A 71 -29.54 -34.14 3.66
C SER A 71 -29.43 -33.56 5.08
N THR A 72 -30.48 -33.56 5.93
CA THR A 72 -30.91 -34.59 6.91
C THR A 72 -29.83 -35.11 7.87
N ASP A 73 -30.04 -34.75 9.14
CA ASP A 73 -29.92 -35.55 10.37
C ASP A 73 -28.61 -36.29 10.68
N ASP A 74 -27.95 -35.90 11.77
CA ASP A 74 -27.68 -36.88 12.82
C ASP A 74 -27.66 -36.24 14.21
N ALA A 75 -28.62 -36.66 15.02
CA ALA A 75 -28.74 -36.35 16.43
C ALA A 75 -28.27 -37.59 17.21
N SER A 76 -27.23 -37.44 18.01
CA SER A 76 -26.94 -38.37 19.11
C SER A 76 -26.67 -37.57 20.38
N THR A 77 -27.75 -37.30 21.09
CA THR A 77 -27.79 -37.30 22.54
C THR A 77 -27.47 -38.71 23.03
N ASP A 78 -26.35 -38.88 23.74
CA ASP A 78 -26.20 -39.98 24.69
C ASP A 78 -25.94 -39.42 26.08
N ASP A 79 -26.67 -40.06 26.97
CA ASP A 79 -27.13 -39.68 28.29
C ASP A 79 -26.48 -40.61 29.32
N GLU A 80 -26.27 -40.07 30.52
CA GLU A 80 -26.05 -40.76 31.80
C GLU A 80 -24.76 -41.58 32.01
N SER A 81 -23.94 -41.15 32.98
CA SER A 81 -23.96 -41.81 34.29
C SER A 81 -23.07 -41.12 35.32
N ALA A 82 -23.66 -40.93 36.49
CA ALA A 82 -23.06 -40.40 37.70
C ALA A 82 -21.98 -41.33 38.27
N ASP A 83 -20.89 -40.74 38.75
CA ASP A 83 -20.22 -41.25 39.95
C ASP A 83 -19.72 -40.07 40.79
N ALA A 84 -20.40 -39.90 41.92
CA ALA A 84 -20.05 -38.97 42.98
C ALA A 84 -18.84 -39.52 43.75
N MET A 85 -17.72 -38.81 43.69
CA MET A 85 -16.68 -38.88 44.72
C MET A 85 -16.44 -37.47 45.23
N ASP A 86 -17.09 -37.25 46.36
CA ASP A 86 -17.11 -36.08 47.21
C ASP A 86 -15.72 -35.92 47.87
N GLU A 87 -14.85 -35.14 47.26
CA GLU A 87 -13.60 -34.67 47.86
C GLU A 87 -13.56 -33.14 47.70
N GLU A 88 -14.22 -32.43 48.62
CA GLU A 88 -14.05 -30.99 48.82
C GLU A 88 -12.61 -30.69 49.29
N GLY A 89 -11.67 -30.72 48.33
CA GLY A 89 -10.42 -30.00 48.45
C GLY A 89 -10.68 -28.48 48.38
N PRO A 90 -9.83 -27.63 48.99
CA PRO A 90 -9.94 -26.19 48.82
C PRO A 90 -9.85 -25.86 47.33
N LYS A 91 -10.98 -25.44 46.76
CA LYS A 91 -11.03 -24.90 45.40
C LYS A 91 -10.23 -23.61 45.43
N PHE A 92 -8.96 -23.70 45.05
CA PHE A 92 -8.20 -22.54 44.61
C PHE A 92 -8.88 -22.05 43.35
N ASP A 93 -9.82 -21.13 43.54
CA ASP A 93 -10.40 -20.33 42.48
C ASP A 93 -9.27 -19.46 41.96
N PHE A 94 -8.48 -20.02 41.03
CA PHE A 94 -7.69 -19.22 40.12
C PHE A 94 -8.71 -18.50 39.26
N ALA A 95 -9.20 -17.37 39.77
CA ALA A 95 -9.79 -16.36 38.93
C ALA A 95 -8.85 -16.24 37.74
N THR A 96 -9.33 -16.66 36.57
CA THR A 96 -8.63 -16.42 35.31
C THR A 96 -8.33 -14.94 35.37
N PRO A 97 -7.04 -14.53 35.45
CA PRO A 97 -6.73 -13.12 35.50
C PRO A 97 -7.45 -12.55 34.29
N ASP A 98 -8.39 -11.64 34.56
CA ASP A 98 -9.04 -10.82 33.56
C ASP A 98 -7.89 -10.37 32.67
N ALA A 99 -7.83 -10.96 31.48
CA ALA A 99 -6.74 -10.72 30.55
C ALA A 99 -6.97 -9.28 30.16
N ALA A 100 -6.43 -8.36 30.96
CA ALA A 100 -6.44 -6.94 30.70
C ALA A 100 -6.00 -6.85 29.26
N ALA A 101 -6.96 -6.52 28.38
CA ALA A 101 -6.73 -6.46 26.97
C ALA A 101 -5.49 -5.57 26.84
N PHE A 102 -4.41 -6.15 26.32
CA PHE A 102 -3.25 -5.35 26.00
C PHE A 102 -3.72 -4.42 24.90
N GLU A 103 -4.12 -3.21 25.28
CA GLU A 103 -4.48 -2.19 24.31
C GLU A 103 -3.15 -1.69 23.74
N PRO A 104 -2.87 -1.97 22.45
CA PRO A 104 -1.63 -1.52 21.86
C PRO A 104 -1.57 0.01 21.89
N ILE A 105 -0.38 0.57 22.11
CA ILE A 105 -0.19 2.02 22.23
C ILE A 105 -0.46 2.67 20.88
N ALA A 106 -1.17 3.79 20.86
CA ALA A 106 -1.39 4.58 19.65
C ALA A 106 -0.05 4.97 19.02
N VAL A 107 0.09 4.87 17.69
CA VAL A 107 1.37 5.17 17.03
C VAL A 107 1.78 6.63 17.26
N THR A 108 0.80 7.53 17.31
CA THR A 108 0.99 8.96 17.62
C THR A 108 1.53 9.22 19.03
N ASP A 109 1.31 8.29 19.96
CA ASP A 109 1.76 8.39 21.34
C ASP A 109 3.15 7.79 21.56
N LEU A 110 3.82 7.25 20.54
CA LEU A 110 5.17 6.67 20.71
C LEU A 110 6.20 7.76 21.08
N PRO A 111 6.91 7.63 22.23
CA PRO A 111 7.90 8.60 22.66
C PRO A 111 9.02 8.79 21.62
N GLY A 112 9.28 10.04 21.25
CA GLY A 112 10.38 10.38 20.34
C GLY A 112 10.10 10.09 18.87
N LEU A 113 8.91 9.61 18.50
CA LEU A 113 8.53 9.44 17.09
C LEU A 113 8.50 10.81 16.38
N GLU A 114 9.28 10.97 15.33
CA GLU A 114 9.41 12.24 14.58
C GLU A 114 8.68 12.17 13.24
N SER A 115 8.79 11.05 12.54
CA SER A 115 8.19 10.86 11.22
C SER A 115 7.96 9.40 10.89
N ILE A 116 7.17 9.17 9.84
CA ILE A 116 6.82 7.83 9.35
C ILE A 116 7.16 7.78 7.86
N THR A 117 7.89 6.76 7.44
CA THR A 117 8.30 6.55 6.05
C THR A 117 7.62 5.32 5.47
N PHE A 118 6.93 5.48 4.35
CA PHE A 118 6.40 4.39 3.54
C PHE A 118 7.36 4.12 2.39
N TYR A 119 7.86 2.88 2.29
CA TYR A 119 8.74 2.45 1.23
C TYR A 119 7.94 1.77 0.14
N GLU A 120 7.73 2.50 -0.96
CA GLU A 120 7.01 2.02 -2.13
C GLU A 120 7.99 1.41 -3.13
N ARG A 121 7.66 0.26 -3.69
CA ARG A 121 8.53 -0.45 -4.62
C ARG A 121 7.86 -0.78 -5.96
N SER A 122 7.63 0.26 -6.74
CA SER A 122 7.25 0.12 -8.15
C SER A 122 8.39 0.47 -9.10
N GLY A 123 9.21 -0.54 -9.43
CA GLY A 123 10.32 -0.42 -10.36
C GLY A 123 11.58 0.22 -9.76
N GLY A 124 12.47 0.74 -10.62
CA GLY A 124 13.74 1.33 -10.18
C GLY A 124 14.78 0.31 -9.68
N GLN A 125 15.83 0.83 -9.02
CA GLN A 125 16.89 0.02 -8.37
C GLN A 125 16.77 0.01 -6.83
N ALA A 126 15.92 0.87 -6.28
CA ALA A 126 15.67 1.04 -4.85
C ALA A 126 14.22 1.50 -4.67
N PRO A 127 13.59 1.22 -3.52
CA PRO A 127 12.25 1.74 -3.24
C PRO A 127 12.25 3.26 -3.15
N THR A 128 11.10 3.84 -3.45
CA THR A 128 10.81 5.26 -3.27
C THR A 128 10.31 5.47 -1.84
N ALA A 129 10.97 6.35 -1.10
CA ALA A 129 10.58 6.69 0.27
C ALA A 129 9.62 7.89 0.28
N TYR A 130 8.50 7.74 0.98
CA TYR A 130 7.52 8.79 1.25
C TYR A 130 7.44 9.03 2.75
N THR A 131 7.96 10.17 3.21
CA THR A 131 8.07 10.49 4.64
C THR A 131 7.07 11.58 5.03
N PHE A 132 6.27 11.30 6.05
CA PHE A 132 5.28 12.20 6.61
C PHE A 132 5.60 12.49 8.08
N THR A 133 5.25 13.69 8.54
CA THR A 133 5.30 14.02 9.97
C THR A 133 4.20 13.28 10.71
N VAL A 134 4.38 12.97 11.99
CA VAL A 134 3.37 12.28 12.83
C VAL A 134 2.01 12.99 12.77
N ASP A 135 1.99 14.32 12.88
CA ASP A 135 0.76 15.12 12.79
C ASP A 135 0.39 15.55 11.35
N GLY A 136 0.93 14.85 10.34
CA GLY A 136 0.71 15.15 8.92
C GLY A 136 -0.75 14.98 8.51
N PRO A 137 -1.30 15.84 7.63
CA PRO A 137 -2.67 15.69 7.15
C PRO A 137 -2.91 14.35 6.43
N GLU A 138 -1.88 13.79 5.80
CA GLU A 138 -1.93 12.47 5.16
C GLU A 138 -2.32 11.41 6.18
N LEU A 139 -1.59 11.32 7.30
CA LEU A 139 -1.82 10.28 8.32
C LEU A 139 -3.07 10.51 9.18
N THR A 140 -3.46 11.77 9.37
CA THR A 140 -4.55 12.17 10.28
C THR A 140 -5.91 12.32 9.60
N THR A 141 -6.00 12.10 8.29
CA THR A 141 -7.26 12.13 7.53
C THR A 141 -7.26 11.07 6.45
N LYS A 142 -8.12 10.06 6.57
CA LYS A 142 -8.40 9.13 5.46
C LYS A 142 -9.06 9.87 4.29
N LEU A 143 -8.52 9.71 3.09
CA LEU A 143 -9.04 10.37 1.89
C LEU A 143 -10.35 9.74 1.42
N ASP A 144 -11.28 10.58 0.95
CA ASP A 144 -12.56 10.14 0.38
C ASP A 144 -12.38 9.41 -0.96
N ASP A 145 -13.36 8.61 -1.35
CA ASP A 145 -13.41 8.03 -2.69
C ASP A 145 -14.03 8.97 -3.73
N PRO A 146 -13.61 8.89 -5.00
CA PRO A 146 -12.57 7.99 -5.52
C PRO A 146 -11.14 8.52 -5.25
N LEU A 147 -10.23 7.61 -4.94
CA LEU A 147 -8.79 7.89 -5.09
C LEU A 147 -8.44 8.06 -6.57
N GLY A 148 -7.53 8.98 -6.85
CA GLY A 148 -7.11 9.29 -8.21
C GLY A 148 -6.08 10.42 -8.23
N GLY A 149 -5.66 10.86 -9.42
CA GLY A 149 -4.57 11.84 -9.57
C GLY A 149 -4.80 13.25 -8.98
N ALA A 150 -5.94 13.51 -8.34
CA ALA A 150 -6.20 14.74 -7.60
C ALA A 150 -6.40 14.50 -6.08
N ASN A 151 -6.35 13.25 -5.63
CA ASN A 151 -6.73 12.81 -4.29
C ASN A 151 -5.95 11.54 -3.93
N PHE A 152 -4.72 11.72 -3.46
CA PHE A 152 -3.78 10.66 -3.06
C PHE A 152 -2.66 11.27 -2.18
N ASP A 153 -2.06 10.45 -1.33
CA ASP A 153 -0.87 10.81 -0.54
C ASP A 153 0.41 10.33 -1.22
N ILE A 154 0.36 9.13 -1.81
CA ILE A 154 1.48 8.50 -2.51
C ILE A 154 1.04 8.11 -3.91
N MET A 155 1.89 8.39 -4.89
CA MET A 155 1.75 7.90 -6.25
C MET A 155 2.82 6.83 -6.50
N GLY A 156 2.41 5.59 -6.77
CA GLY A 156 3.31 4.52 -7.19
C GLY A 156 3.69 4.70 -8.66
N VAL A 157 3.12 3.86 -9.53
CA VAL A 157 3.12 4.13 -10.98
C VAL A 157 2.00 5.10 -11.40
N SER A 158 1.99 5.54 -12.66
CA SER A 158 1.08 6.59 -13.17
C SER A 158 -0.43 6.32 -13.04
N THR A 159 -0.84 5.15 -12.60
CA THR A 159 -2.25 4.75 -12.39
C THR A 159 -2.47 4.07 -11.04
N GLU A 160 -1.59 4.35 -10.10
CA GLU A 160 -1.54 3.75 -8.79
C GLU A 160 -1.46 4.84 -7.73
N PHE A 161 -2.52 4.92 -6.93
CA PHE A 161 -2.72 5.98 -5.97
C PHE A 161 -3.00 5.36 -4.62
N TYR A 162 -2.28 5.83 -3.60
CA TYR A 162 -2.44 5.36 -2.23
C TYR A 162 -2.85 6.48 -1.28
N ASP A 163 -3.45 6.04 -0.19
CA ASP A 163 -3.89 6.82 0.96
C ASP A 163 -3.34 6.12 2.20
N VAL A 164 -2.69 6.87 3.09
CA VAL A 164 -2.00 6.34 4.27
C VAL A 164 -2.57 6.96 5.53
N TYR A 165 -2.88 6.17 6.54
CA TYR A 165 -3.54 6.69 7.73
C TYR A 165 -3.36 5.83 8.97
N TYR A 166 -3.55 6.44 10.14
CA TYR A 166 -3.68 5.72 11.42
C TYR A 166 -4.98 4.91 11.44
N SER A 167 -4.90 3.67 11.92
CA SER A 167 -6.04 2.76 11.88
C SER A 167 -6.16 1.87 13.11
N ASP A 168 -7.31 1.21 13.22
CA ASP A 168 -7.46 0.01 14.02
C ASP A 168 -6.84 -1.23 13.34
N VAL A 169 -7.00 -2.39 13.98
CA VAL A 169 -6.49 -3.69 13.51
C VAL A 169 -7.11 -4.13 12.17
N ASP A 170 -8.34 -3.73 11.91
CA ASP A 170 -9.09 -4.06 10.69
C ASP A 170 -8.80 -3.07 9.55
N GLY A 171 -7.95 -2.07 9.78
CA GLY A 171 -7.55 -1.07 8.79
C GLY A 171 -8.60 0.03 8.57
N GLU A 172 -9.50 0.23 9.54
CA GLU A 172 -10.42 1.35 9.56
C GLU A 172 -9.79 2.56 10.24
N PHE A 173 -10.08 3.76 9.73
CA PHE A 173 -9.44 4.98 10.20
C PHE A 173 -9.71 5.25 11.68
N MET A 174 -8.65 5.46 12.44
CA MET A 174 -8.67 5.75 13.86
C MET A 174 -7.45 6.60 14.19
N LEU A 175 -7.67 7.87 14.59
CA LEU A 175 -6.58 8.83 14.80
C LEU A 175 -5.66 8.42 15.97
N ASP A 176 -6.23 7.83 17.00
CA ASP A 176 -5.56 7.19 18.14
C ASP A 176 -5.27 5.70 17.88
N GLY A 177 -5.19 5.32 16.61
CA GLY A 177 -4.94 3.95 16.18
C GLY A 177 -3.52 3.48 16.48
N SER A 178 -3.40 2.21 16.86
CA SER A 178 -2.13 1.53 17.14
C SER A 178 -1.54 0.84 15.91
N TYR A 179 -2.14 1.08 14.74
CA TYR A 179 -1.76 0.48 13.46
C TYR A 179 -1.60 1.57 12.40
N LEU A 180 -0.79 1.25 11.38
CA LEU A 180 -0.70 2.05 10.17
C LEU A 180 -1.28 1.27 9.00
N THR A 181 -2.14 1.94 8.24
CA THR A 181 -2.73 1.38 7.04
C THR A 181 -2.27 2.16 5.82
N ILE A 182 -1.91 1.41 4.77
CA ILE A 182 -1.86 1.92 3.41
C ILE A 182 -3.00 1.26 2.62
N SER A 183 -3.82 2.09 1.99
CA SER A 183 -4.88 1.66 1.09
C SER A 183 -4.66 2.23 -0.31
N GLY A 184 -5.15 1.55 -1.34
CA GLY A 184 -4.80 1.92 -2.70
C GLY A 184 -5.79 1.52 -3.77
N VAL A 185 -5.74 2.26 -4.88
CA VAL A 185 -6.35 1.87 -6.14
C VAL A 185 -5.29 1.63 -7.20
N PHE A 186 -5.48 0.58 -7.98
CA PHE A 186 -4.66 0.31 -9.15
C PHE A 186 -5.55 0.00 -10.34
N GLY A 187 -5.48 0.86 -11.35
CA GLY A 187 -6.42 0.87 -12.48
C GLY A 187 -6.03 0.00 -13.67
N GLN A 188 -5.09 -0.94 -13.52
CA GLN A 188 -4.64 -1.82 -14.61
C GLN A 188 -4.87 -3.28 -14.24
N ALA A 189 -5.49 -4.03 -15.16
CA ALA A 189 -5.61 -5.49 -15.08
C ALA A 189 -4.45 -6.17 -15.84
N MET A 190 -4.42 -7.50 -15.89
CA MET A 190 -3.49 -8.23 -16.75
C MET A 190 -3.44 -7.66 -18.19
N PRO A 191 -2.24 -7.57 -18.81
CA PRO A 191 -0.97 -8.16 -18.39
C PRO A 191 -0.06 -7.23 -17.56
N ALA A 192 -0.59 -6.15 -16.96
CA ALA A 192 0.19 -5.32 -16.04
C ALA A 192 0.63 -6.12 -14.80
N GLY A 193 1.53 -5.55 -13.97
CA GLY A 193 1.83 -6.11 -12.65
C GLY A 193 0.63 -6.04 -11.70
N GLY A 194 0.81 -6.46 -10.45
CA GLY A 194 -0.13 -6.12 -9.38
C GLY A 194 0.26 -4.79 -8.72
N GLY A 195 -0.71 -4.15 -8.09
CA GLY A 195 -0.54 -2.90 -7.37
C GLY A 195 -0.50 -3.06 -5.85
N LEU A 196 -0.34 -1.93 -5.17
CA LEU A 196 0.03 -1.82 -3.75
C LEU A 196 1.33 -2.61 -3.51
N ASN A 197 2.42 -2.05 -4.04
CA ASN A 197 3.77 -2.60 -3.91
C ASN A 197 4.49 -2.01 -2.69
N LEU A 198 3.94 -2.22 -1.50
CA LEU A 198 4.57 -1.79 -0.25
C LEU A 198 5.75 -2.72 0.08
N ALA A 199 6.94 -2.14 0.29
CA ALA A 199 8.10 -2.85 0.81
C ALA A 199 8.13 -2.83 2.34
N GLU A 200 8.04 -1.68 2.97
CA GLU A 200 8.13 -1.55 4.43
C GLU A 200 7.48 -0.24 4.90
N ILE A 201 7.15 -0.17 6.19
CA ILE A 201 6.83 1.10 6.88
C ILE A 201 7.84 1.29 8.01
N GLY A 202 8.58 2.40 7.99
CA GLY A 202 9.55 2.77 9.01
C GLY A 202 9.03 3.88 9.93
N LEU A 203 9.10 3.65 11.23
CA LEU A 203 8.94 4.65 12.28
C LEU A 203 10.30 5.28 12.56
N ASN A 204 10.46 6.59 12.33
CA ASN A 204 11.72 7.30 12.52
C ASN A 204 11.68 8.11 13.82
N PHE A 205 12.63 7.85 14.71
CA PHE A 205 12.72 8.47 16.02
C PHE A 205 13.78 9.59 16.07
N ASP A 206 13.62 10.50 17.02
CA ASP A 206 14.50 11.66 17.24
C ASP A 206 15.95 11.30 17.62
N ASN A 207 16.19 10.04 17.95
CA ASN A 207 17.50 9.47 18.26
C ASN A 207 18.20 8.83 17.05
N GLU A 208 17.67 9.05 15.84
CA GLU A 208 18.12 8.49 14.56
C GLU A 208 17.84 6.98 14.37
N ASP A 209 17.08 6.34 15.27
CA ASP A 209 16.66 4.96 15.09
C ASP A 209 15.44 4.86 14.15
N THR A 210 15.38 3.75 13.41
CA THR A 210 14.21 3.37 12.60
C THR A 210 13.71 2.00 13.00
N GLU A 211 12.42 1.89 13.28
CA GLU A 211 11.74 0.63 13.56
C GLU A 211 10.78 0.30 12.41
N PHE A 212 10.90 -0.92 11.86
CA PHE A 212 10.01 -1.41 10.80
C PHE A 212 8.78 -2.11 11.38
N GLY A 213 7.77 -2.35 10.53
CA GLY A 213 6.59 -3.11 10.92
C GLY A 213 6.96 -4.50 11.43
N ASN A 214 6.25 -4.99 12.45
CA ASN A 214 6.58 -6.27 13.08
C ASN A 214 5.66 -7.41 12.66
N TYR A 215 4.42 -7.09 12.30
CA TYR A 215 3.42 -8.07 11.86
C TYR A 215 2.35 -7.43 10.97
N VAL A 216 1.76 -8.24 10.10
CA VAL A 216 0.57 -7.86 9.32
C VAL A 216 -0.67 -8.08 10.17
N ALA A 217 -1.43 -7.01 10.43
CA ALA A 217 -2.66 -7.06 11.21
C ALA A 217 -3.86 -7.50 10.36
N SER A 218 -4.00 -6.90 9.19
CA SER A 218 -5.04 -7.26 8.21
C SER A 218 -4.64 -6.80 6.80
N PHE A 219 -5.29 -7.35 5.78
CA PHE A 219 -5.07 -6.95 4.40
C PHE A 219 -6.28 -7.27 3.51
N VAL A 220 -6.35 -6.59 2.36
CA VAL A 220 -7.37 -6.82 1.33
C VAL A 220 -6.68 -6.89 -0.03
N THR A 221 -6.90 -8.00 -0.73
CA THR A 221 -6.53 -8.19 -2.14
C THR A 221 -7.78 -8.11 -3.02
N LEU A 222 -7.61 -7.61 -4.24
CA LEU A 222 -8.69 -7.47 -5.22
C LEU A 222 -8.18 -7.81 -6.63
N GLY A 223 -9.10 -8.21 -7.51
CA GLY A 223 -8.81 -8.37 -8.94
C GLY A 223 -7.81 -9.50 -9.26
N ASP A 224 -7.22 -9.41 -10.46
CA ASP A 224 -6.15 -10.28 -10.92
C ASP A 224 -4.76 -9.82 -10.44
N ASN A 225 -3.75 -10.67 -10.63
CA ASN A 225 -2.35 -10.44 -10.23
C ASN A 225 -2.10 -10.20 -8.73
N ALA A 226 -3.07 -10.45 -7.86
CA ALA A 226 -2.81 -10.51 -6.43
C ALA A 226 -1.91 -11.72 -6.11
N VAL A 227 -0.91 -11.51 -5.26
CA VAL A 227 -0.06 -12.56 -4.69
C VAL A 227 -0.13 -12.43 -3.16
N PRO A 228 -1.21 -12.94 -2.52
CA PRO A 228 -1.41 -12.80 -1.08
C PRO A 228 -0.26 -13.38 -0.24
N GLU A 229 0.46 -14.38 -0.77
CA GLU A 229 1.62 -14.96 -0.09
C GLU A 229 2.78 -13.97 0.11
N ASN A 230 2.80 -12.86 -0.64
CA ASN A 230 3.81 -11.82 -0.53
C ASN A 230 3.48 -10.74 0.51
N VAL A 231 2.37 -10.84 1.24
CA VAL A 231 1.98 -9.80 2.21
C VAL A 231 3.03 -9.61 3.31
N GLU A 232 3.67 -10.69 3.73
CA GLU A 232 4.71 -10.68 4.77
C GLU A 232 6.02 -10.02 4.29
N ASN A 233 6.17 -9.77 2.99
CA ASN A 233 7.29 -8.96 2.49
C ASN A 233 7.21 -7.51 3.00
N ALA A 234 6.07 -7.08 3.54
CA ALA A 234 5.90 -5.76 4.16
C ALA A 234 6.59 -5.60 5.53
N ILE A 235 7.14 -6.69 6.08
CA ILE A 235 7.68 -6.77 7.46
C ILE A 235 8.94 -7.66 7.54
N ASP A 236 9.58 -7.96 6.41
CA ASP A 236 10.70 -8.90 6.36
C ASP A 236 12.08 -8.24 6.57
N GLY A 237 12.11 -6.90 6.67
CA GLY A 237 13.31 -6.09 6.81
C GLY A 237 14.13 -5.96 5.52
N ASP A 238 13.62 -6.43 4.37
CA ASP A 238 14.25 -6.31 3.06
C ASP A 238 13.48 -5.32 2.17
N LEU A 239 14.01 -4.11 2.07
CA LEU A 239 13.53 -3.05 1.18
C LEU A 239 13.50 -3.42 -0.33
N GLN A 240 13.97 -4.61 -0.72
CA GLN A 240 13.91 -5.13 -2.09
C GLN A 240 12.75 -6.09 -2.35
N THR A 241 12.09 -6.60 -1.33
CA THR A 241 10.84 -7.35 -1.49
C THR A 241 9.67 -6.36 -1.40
N HIS A 242 8.48 -6.81 -1.79
CA HIS A 242 7.26 -6.02 -1.63
C HIS A 242 6.02 -6.90 -1.73
N THR A 243 4.93 -6.34 -1.22
CA THR A 243 3.58 -6.86 -1.38
C THR A 243 3.11 -6.74 -2.83
N THR A 244 2.09 -7.51 -3.19
CA THR A 244 1.44 -7.40 -4.51
C THR A 244 -0.03 -7.76 -4.33
N MET A 245 -0.89 -6.75 -4.22
CA MET A 245 -2.27 -6.93 -3.72
C MET A 245 -3.31 -7.07 -4.83
N GLY A 246 -2.90 -6.89 -6.09
CA GLY A 246 -3.73 -7.08 -7.28
C GLY A 246 -4.18 -5.77 -7.89
N ASN A 247 -5.46 -5.63 -8.26
CA ASN A 247 -5.96 -4.41 -8.88
C ASN A 247 -7.44 -4.15 -8.59
N THR A 248 -7.89 -2.94 -8.93
CA THR A 248 -9.26 -2.46 -8.65
C THR A 248 -10.15 -2.45 -9.89
N VAL A 249 -9.71 -3.02 -11.02
CA VAL A 249 -10.54 -3.08 -12.24
C VAL A 249 -11.74 -3.99 -12.00
N GLY A 250 -12.94 -3.43 -12.15
CA GLY A 250 -14.19 -4.17 -11.94
C GLY A 250 -14.59 -4.38 -10.47
N ALA A 251 -13.84 -3.82 -9.52
CA ALA A 251 -14.24 -3.79 -8.11
C ALA A 251 -15.42 -2.82 -7.90
N ASN A 252 -16.17 -3.00 -6.81
CA ASN A 252 -17.23 -2.07 -6.47
C ASN A 252 -16.65 -0.69 -6.14
N PRO A 253 -17.37 0.41 -6.43
CA PRO A 253 -16.94 1.75 -6.05
C PRO A 253 -16.60 1.82 -4.55
N GLY A 254 -15.41 2.36 -4.24
CA GLY A 254 -14.90 2.50 -2.88
C GLY A 254 -14.18 1.28 -2.31
N GLN A 255 -14.09 0.17 -3.05
CA GLN A 255 -13.18 -0.92 -2.67
C GLN A 255 -11.75 -0.57 -3.03
N ARG A 256 -10.84 -0.75 -2.06
CA ARG A 256 -9.42 -0.49 -2.17
C ARG A 256 -8.61 -1.73 -1.81
N LEU A 257 -7.44 -1.86 -2.41
CA LEU A 257 -6.37 -2.72 -1.92
C LEU A 257 -5.94 -2.19 -0.54
N ARG A 258 -5.54 -3.05 0.40
CA ARG A 258 -5.16 -2.60 1.75
C ARG A 258 -4.12 -3.51 2.39
N VAL A 259 -3.18 -2.90 3.11
CA VAL A 259 -2.28 -3.58 4.06
C VAL A 259 -2.25 -2.74 5.34
N THR A 260 -2.43 -3.41 6.48
CA THR A 260 -2.39 -2.81 7.82
C THR A 260 -1.31 -3.49 8.64
N LEU A 261 -0.37 -2.69 9.16
CA LEU A 261 0.78 -3.18 9.92
C LEU A 261 0.70 -2.74 11.38
N GLY A 262 1.15 -3.62 12.27
CA GLY A 262 1.34 -3.32 13.69
C GLY A 262 2.81 -3.23 14.08
N PHE A 263 3.07 -2.53 15.17
CA PHE A 263 4.41 -2.24 15.67
C PHE A 263 4.55 -2.67 17.14
N GLU A 264 5.63 -3.38 17.44
CA GLU A 264 6.11 -3.71 18.78
C GLU A 264 7.24 -2.73 19.14
N SER A 265 6.93 -1.43 19.19
CA SER A 265 7.96 -0.40 19.34
C SER A 265 8.74 -0.53 20.64
N THR A 266 10.07 -0.37 20.57
CA THR A 266 10.94 -0.46 21.76
C THR A 266 10.90 0.80 22.62
N SER A 267 10.30 1.89 22.10
CA SER A 267 10.12 3.16 22.81
C SER A 267 9.14 3.05 24.01
N GLY A 268 8.23 2.07 23.98
CA GLY A 268 7.23 1.86 25.03
C GLY A 268 6.19 3.00 25.13
N PRO A 269 5.30 2.98 26.15
CA PRO A 269 4.31 4.04 26.33
C PRO A 269 4.96 5.33 26.86
N GLN A 270 4.37 6.50 26.60
CA GLN A 270 4.80 7.75 27.25
C GLN A 270 4.72 7.61 28.77
N GLY A 271 5.83 7.92 29.45
CA GLY A 271 5.96 7.87 30.91
C GLY A 271 5.44 9.10 31.64
#